data_AF-T1XG92-F1
#
_entry.id   AF-T1XG92-F1
#
_cell.length_a   1.000
_cell.length_b   1.000
_cell.length_c   1.000
_cell.angle_alpha   90.00
_cell.angle_beta   90.00
_cell.angle_gamma   90.00
#
_symmetry.space_group_name_H-M   'P 1'
#
loop_
_entity.id
_entity.type
_entity.pdbx_description
1 polymer ?
#
loop_
_entity_poly.entity_id
_entity_poly.type
_entity_poly.pdbx_seq_one_letter_code
_entity_poly.pdbx_strand_id
1 'polypeptide(L)' 'MGIYRHLSVAELQATRTRLMASLQDRLTAPSSAAHNGRSVQYQQNVAEIRKEIAAVSEELDRRSGGGSRGPIYIV' A
#
# COMPACT_ATOMS: atom_id res chain seq x y z
N MET A 1 -2.29 -6.69 15.52
CA MET A 1 -1.17 -7.45 14.90
C MET A 1 -1.33 -7.38 13.39
N GLY A 2 -0.31 -6.93 12.66
CA GLY A 2 -0.43 -6.56 11.24
C GLY A 2 -0.51 -7.74 10.27
N ILE A 3 -1.31 -7.59 9.21
CA ILE A 3 -1.52 -8.57 8.13
C ILE A 3 -0.23 -9.02 7.43
N TYR A 4 0.85 -8.22 7.49
CA TYR A 4 2.13 -8.53 6.84
C TYR A 4 3.22 -9.08 7.77
N ARG A 5 2.85 -9.52 8.99
CA ARG A 5 3.80 -10.05 9.99
C ARG A 5 4.59 -11.28 9.50
N HIS A 6 4.02 -12.05 8.58
CA HIS A 6 4.62 -13.27 8.04
C HIS A 6 5.63 -13.03 6.90
N LEU A 7 5.65 -11.82 6.33
CA LEU A 7 6.57 -11.46 5.25
C LEU A 7 7.89 -10.93 5.81
N SER A 8 9.00 -11.22 5.17
CA SER A 8 10.30 -10.60 5.39
C SER A 8 10.36 -9.16 4.85
N VAL A 9 11.40 -8.40 5.22
CA VAL A 9 11.60 -7.02 4.71
C VAL A 9 11.78 -7.00 3.19
N ALA A 10 12.49 -7.99 2.63
CA ALA A 10 12.67 -8.13 1.19
C ALA A 10 11.34 -8.41 0.47
N GLU A 11 10.51 -9.30 1.04
CA GLU A 11 9.18 -9.60 0.50
C GLU A 11 8.23 -8.40 0.59
N LEU A 12 8.27 -7.62 1.69
CA LEU A 12 7.52 -6.37 1.83
C LEU A 12 7.91 -5.35 0.75
N GLN A 13 9.21 -5.19 0.48
CA GLN A 13 9.69 -4.31 -0.59
C GLN A 13 9.23 -4.80 -1.97
N ALA A 14 9.30 -6.11 -2.24
CA ALA A 14 8.81 -6.70 -3.49
C ALA A 14 7.30 -6.48 -3.67
N THR A 15 6.52 -6.66 -2.61
CA THR A 15 5.07 -6.39 -2.61
C THR A 15 4.78 -4.92 -2.89
N ARG A 16 5.50 -3.99 -2.25
CA ARG A 16 5.38 -2.55 -2.51
C ARG A 16 5.63 -2.23 -3.98
N THR A 17 6.71 -2.73 -4.56
CA THR A 17 7.07 -2.51 -5.97
C THR A 17 5.99 -3.05 -6.90
N ARG A 18 5.46 -4.25 -6.63
CA ARG A 18 4.38 -4.85 -7.42
C ARG A 18 3.09 -4.01 -7.38
N LEU A 19 2.71 -3.51 -6.20
CA LEU A 19 1.54 -2.66 -6.03
C LEU A 19 1.71 -1.31 -6.74
N MET A 20 2.90 -0.70 -6.65
CA MET A 20 3.20 0.54 -7.37
C MET A 20 3.18 0.35 -8.89
N ALA A 21 3.75 -0.75 -9.40
CA ALA A 21 3.69 -1.07 -10.83
C ALA A 21 2.24 -1.26 -11.31
N SER A 22 1.41 -1.97 -10.53
CA SER A 22 -0.01 -2.12 -10.86
C SER A 22 -0.78 -0.80 -10.81
N LEU A 23 -0.46 0.08 -9.87
CA LEU A 23 -1.06 1.42 -9.80
C LEU A 23 -0.66 2.26 -11.03
N GLN A 24 0.62 2.23 -11.40
CA GLN A 24 1.13 2.96 -12.54
C GLN A 24 0.49 2.47 -13.84
N ASP A 25 0.48 1.15 -14.07
CA ASP A 25 -0.13 0.53 -15.24
C ASP A 25 -1.59 0.99 -15.42
N ARG A 26 -2.37 0.98 -14.33
CA ARG A 26 -3.76 1.45 -14.35
C ARG A 26 -3.88 2.93 -14.69
N LEU A 27 -3.02 3.78 -14.16
CA LEU A 27 -3.03 5.23 -14.41
C LEU A 27 -2.57 5.60 -15.82
N THR A 28 -1.65 4.81 -16.39
CA THR A 28 -1.10 5.03 -17.74
C THR A 28 -1.89 4.34 -18.84
N ALA A 29 -2.69 3.32 -18.49
CA ALA A 29 -3.60 2.71 -19.44
C ALA A 29 -4.52 3.79 -20.02
N PRO A 30 -4.70 3.85 -21.35
CA PRO A 30 -5.56 4.86 -21.97
C PRO A 30 -6.93 4.79 -21.31
N SER A 31 -7.32 5.89 -20.66
CA SER A 31 -8.56 6.07 -19.90
C SER A 31 -9.77 6.10 -20.85
N SER A 32 -9.97 5.03 -21.61
CA SER A 32 -11.02 4.84 -22.61
C SER A 32 -12.10 3.92 -22.05
N ALA A 33 -12.66 4.19 -20.86
CA ALA A 33 -13.86 3.49 -20.39
C ALA A 33 -14.57 4.19 -19.22
N ALA A 34 -14.72 5.51 -19.27
CA ALA A 34 -15.72 6.20 -18.44
C ALA A 34 -17.09 6.18 -19.16
N HIS A 35 -17.63 4.99 -19.44
CA HIS A 35 -19.00 4.83 -19.91
C HIS A 35 -19.61 3.63 -19.18
N ASN A 36 -20.69 3.87 -18.43
CA ASN A 36 -21.55 2.88 -17.77
C ASN A 36 -20.96 2.16 -16.52
N GLY A 37 -20.79 2.87 -15.40
CA GLY A 37 -20.61 2.28 -14.05
C GLY A 37 -19.20 1.77 -13.69
N ARG A 38 -18.33 1.52 -14.67
CA ARG A 38 -16.94 1.07 -14.44
C ARG A 38 -16.00 2.13 -13.87
N SER A 39 -16.33 3.42 -13.97
CA SER A 39 -15.50 4.52 -13.44
C SER A 39 -15.43 4.53 -11.91
N VAL A 40 -16.56 4.32 -11.23
CA VAL A 40 -16.62 4.25 -9.76
C VAL A 40 -15.87 3.02 -9.23
N GLN A 41 -16.05 1.87 -9.89
CA GLN A 41 -15.31 0.64 -9.55
C GLN A 41 -13.81 0.79 -9.81
N TYR A 42 -13.40 1.47 -10.88
CA TYR A 42 -12.00 1.80 -11.15
C TYR A 42 -11.40 2.70 -10.05
N GLN A 43 -12.11 3.75 -9.64
CA GLN A 43 -11.68 4.64 -8.55
C GLN A 43 -11.55 3.93 -7.20
N GLN A 44 -12.49 3.04 -6.86
CA GLN A 44 -12.43 2.22 -5.64
C GLN A 44 -11.18 1.33 -5.63
N ASN A 45 -10.91 0.62 -6.74
CA ASN A 45 -9.72 -0.23 -6.84
C ASN A 45 -8.40 0.56 -6.71
N VAL A 46 -8.32 1.77 -7.29
CA VAL A 46 -7.14 2.64 -7.14
C VAL A 46 -6.96 3.09 -5.69
N ALA A 47 -8.06 3.42 -5.00
CA ALA A 47 -8.03 3.80 -3.59
C ALA A 47 -7.60 2.63 -2.68
N GLU A 48 -8.05 1.40 -2.97
CA GLU A 48 -7.64 0.20 -2.25
C GLU A 48 -6.14 -0.09 -2.43
N ILE A 49 -5.62 -0.04 -3.66
CA ILE A 49 -4.18 -0.23 -3.93
C ILE A 49 -3.34 0.82 -3.20
N ARG A 50 -3.79 2.08 -3.15
CA ARG A 50 -3.12 3.15 -2.40
C ARG A 50 -3.09 2.88 -0.89
N LYS A 51 -4.22 2.42 -0.32
CA LYS A 51 -4.29 2.02 1.09
C LYS A 51 -3.34 0.87 1.40
N GLU A 52 -3.25 -0.11 0.50
CA GLU A 52 -2.37 -1.26 0.66
C GLU A 52 -0.89 -0.86 0.62
N ILE A 53 -0.50 0.02 -0.31
CA ILE A 53 0.85 0.60 -0.36
C ILE A 53 1.19 1.34 0.93
N ALA A 54 0.24 2.11 1.49
CA ALA A 54 0.44 2.83 2.75
C ALA A 54 0.68 1.85 3.91
N ALA A 55 -0.13 0.80 4.02
CA ALA A 55 0.02 -0.22 5.07
C ALA A 55 1.35 -0.99 4.99
N VAL A 56 1.80 -1.34 3.77
CA VAL A 56 3.11 -1.98 3.55
C VAL A 56 4.26 -1.02 3.87
N SER A 57 4.13 0.26 3.52
CA SER A 57 5.13 1.28 3.84
C SER A 57 5.26 1.50 5.34
N GLU A 58 4.14 1.59 6.06
CA GLU A 58 4.11 1.72 7.52
C GLU A 58 4.74 0.50 8.22
N GLU A 59 4.52 -0.70 7.71
CA GLU A 59 5.19 -1.91 8.24
C GLU A 59 6.70 -1.88 7.98
N LEU A 60 7.14 -1.41 6.81
CA LEU A 60 8.57 -1.22 6.52
C LEU A 60 9.20 -0.16 7.43
N ASP A 61 8.51 0.95 7.67
CA ASP A 61 8.98 2.04 8.53
C ASP A 61 9.09 1.59 10.00
N ARG A 62 8.10 0.83 10.49
CA ARG A 62 8.15 0.19 11.82
C ARG A 62 9.33 -0.77 11.97
N ARG A 63 9.63 -1.56 10.95
CA ARG A 63 10.74 -2.54 10.97
C ARG A 63 12.11 -1.91 10.79
N SER A 64 12.18 -0.80 10.07
CA SER A 64 13.44 -0.06 9.84
C SER A 64 13.88 0.76 11.06
N GLY A 65 13.17 0.64 12.19
CA GLY A 65 13.49 1.37 13.43
C GLY A 65 12.95 2.80 13.46
N GLY A 66 12.13 3.20 12.49
CA GLY A 66 11.40 4.48 12.48
C GLY A 66 10.14 4.47 13.34
N GLY A 67 9.89 3.38 14.08
CA GLY A 67 8.86 3.32 15.11
C GLY A 67 9.17 4.34 16.20
N SER A 68 8.43 5.43 16.17
CA SER A 68 8.40 6.48 17.17
C SER A 68 8.53 5.88 18.57
N ARG A 69 9.53 6.33 19.33
CA ARG A 69 9.53 6.24 20.79
C ARG A 69 8.24 6.90 21.28
N GLY A 70 7.17 6.13 21.44
CA GLY A 70 6.05 6.54 22.27
C GLY A 70 6.59 6.84 23.68
N PRO A 71 5.98 7.77 24.44
CA PRO A 71 6.46 8.08 25.78
C PRO A 71 6.52 6.79 26.60
N ILE A 72 7.71 6.46 27.11
CA ILE A 72 7.91 5.41 28.09
C ILE A 72 7.26 5.91 29.37
N TYR A 73 6.08 5.37 29.72
CA TYR A 73 5.56 5.54 31.06
C TYR A 73 6.43 4.69 31.99
N ILE A 74 7.27 5.37 32.76
CA ILE A 74 7.97 4.80 33.93
C ILE A 74 6.91 4.71 35.04
N VAL A 75 6.64 3.50 35.53
CA VAL A 75 5.96 3.25 36.80
C VAL A 75 6.99 2.74 37.78
#